data_AF-A0A9E0KZL4-F1
#
_entry.id   AF-A0A9E0KZL4-F1
#
_cell.length_a   1.000
_cell.length_b   1.000
_cell.length_c   1.000
_cell.angle_alpha   90.00
_cell.angle_beta   90.00
_cell.angle_gamma   90.00
#
_symmetry.space_group_name_H-M   'P 1'
#
loop_
_entity.id
_entity.type
_entity.pdbx_description
1 polymer ?
#
loop_
_entity_poly.entity_id
_entity_poly.type
_entity_poly.pdbx_seq_one_letter_code
_entity_poly.pdbx_strand_id
1 'polypeptide(L)'
;DNPVYHGTNKDISAFDPNAGEAAREMTGTNLSSSPEIANSYAGRPDGNVIPVLARTRGFDEIDFEGNNWNQLPPQAILRQRNGDEDVSDYFDTMYDDISTNDIGRLSRRLGAPGLLINDVADRGGYVRGVGDVPSSANNMMVFDPSRIRSRFAAFDPMRRNESDLLALNGQKTGSGLLNPEITKATNRGLYRTMLDDEEDKPSFPYGLIGK
;
A
#
# COMPACT_ATOMS: atom_id res chain seq x y z
N ASP A 1 -13.50 -9.74 3.19
CA ASP A 1 -12.59 -8.59 3.18
C ASP A 1 -11.24 -9.04 3.69
N ASN A 2 -10.17 -8.52 3.10
CA ASN A 2 -8.78 -8.90 3.41
C ASN A 2 -8.09 -7.77 4.20
N PRO A 3 -7.35 -8.07 5.28
CA PRO A 3 -6.56 -7.08 5.99
C PRO A 3 -5.40 -6.60 5.14
N VAL A 4 -5.28 -5.28 4.99
CA VAL A 4 -4.23 -4.61 4.22
C VAL A 4 -3.86 -3.28 4.87
N TYR A 5 -2.79 -2.67 4.39
CA TYR A 5 -2.12 -1.55 5.04
C TYR A 5 -1.84 -0.43 4.04
N HIS A 6 -2.10 0.81 4.45
CA HIS A 6 -1.75 2.01 3.71
C HIS A 6 -0.69 2.80 4.47
N GLY A 7 0.46 3.08 3.84
CA GLY A 7 1.47 3.98 4.39
C GLY A 7 1.22 5.41 3.96
N THR A 8 1.17 6.34 4.91
CA THR A 8 1.04 7.77 4.62
C THR A 8 1.60 8.64 5.74
N ASN A 9 2.05 9.85 5.41
CA ASN A 9 2.35 10.93 6.37
C ASN A 9 1.24 12.00 6.40
N LYS A 10 0.12 11.76 5.71
CA LYS A 10 -1.02 12.66 5.67
C LYS A 10 -2.13 12.15 6.59
N ASP A 11 -2.82 13.05 7.25
CA ASP A 11 -4.10 12.75 7.88
C ASP A 11 -5.14 12.52 6.78
N ILE A 12 -5.77 11.34 6.79
CA ILE A 12 -6.81 10.98 5.81
C ILE A 12 -8.15 10.75 6.50
N SER A 13 -9.18 11.45 6.02
CA SER A 13 -10.57 11.23 6.44
C SER A 13 -11.29 10.23 5.51
N ALA A 14 -10.87 10.19 4.24
CA ALA A 14 -11.36 9.27 3.22
C ALA A 14 -10.26 8.97 2.20
N PHE A 15 -10.37 7.82 1.53
CA PHE A 15 -9.52 7.49 0.39
C PHE A 15 -10.06 8.09 -0.90
N ASP A 16 -9.20 8.81 -1.61
CA ASP A 16 -9.46 9.25 -2.98
C ASP A 16 -8.52 8.52 -3.95
N PRO A 17 -9.03 7.64 -4.82
CA PRO A 17 -8.23 6.89 -5.79
C PRO A 17 -7.62 7.76 -6.91
N ASN A 18 -7.93 9.06 -6.94
CA ASN A 18 -7.42 10.01 -7.93
C ASN A 18 -6.37 10.97 -7.35
N ALA A 19 -6.23 11.03 -6.02
CA ALA A 19 -5.41 12.03 -5.33
C ALA A 19 -3.89 11.74 -5.29
N GLY A 20 -3.42 10.73 -6.04
CA GLY A 20 -1.99 10.51 -6.21
C GLY A 20 -1.33 11.70 -6.91
N GLU A 21 -0.02 11.86 -6.75
CA GLU A 21 0.75 12.95 -7.34
C GLU A 21 1.67 12.42 -8.45
N ALA A 22 1.81 13.16 -9.55
CA ALA A 22 2.68 12.83 -10.69
C ALA A 22 2.41 11.43 -11.24
N ALA A 23 3.43 10.54 -11.26
CA ALA A 23 3.30 9.18 -11.79
C ALA A 23 2.27 8.30 -11.05
N ARG A 24 1.73 8.75 -9.91
CA ARG A 24 0.69 8.06 -9.12
C ARG A 24 -0.71 8.62 -9.33
N GLU A 25 -0.87 9.64 -10.18
CA GLU A 25 -2.18 10.18 -10.52
C GLU A 25 -3.04 9.10 -11.20
N MET A 26 -4.29 9.02 -10.73
CA MET A 26 -5.34 8.12 -11.23
C MET A 26 -5.04 6.61 -11.14
N THR A 27 -4.01 6.19 -10.38
CA THR A 27 -3.64 4.76 -10.26
C THR A 27 -4.41 4.03 -9.16
N GLY A 28 -5.24 4.72 -8.38
CA GLY A 28 -6.00 4.10 -7.28
C GLY A 28 -5.35 4.27 -5.91
N THR A 29 -6.06 3.83 -4.88
CA THR A 29 -5.53 3.76 -3.52
C THR A 29 -4.60 2.56 -3.39
N ASN A 30 -3.32 2.82 -3.16
CA ASN A 30 -2.29 1.80 -2.99
C ASN A 30 -2.33 1.21 -1.58
N LEU A 31 -2.45 -0.12 -1.49
CA LEU A 31 -2.48 -0.88 -0.25
C LEU A 31 -1.52 -2.07 -0.37
N SER A 32 -0.93 -2.50 0.73
CA SER A 32 -0.09 -3.70 0.79
C SER A 32 -0.64 -4.73 1.77
N SER A 33 -0.40 -6.00 1.49
CA SER A 33 -0.59 -7.09 2.45
C SER A 33 0.48 -7.08 3.57
N SER A 34 1.63 -6.43 3.36
CA SER A 34 2.69 -6.27 4.36
C SER A 34 2.63 -4.89 5.03
N PRO A 35 2.51 -4.82 6.37
CA PRO A 35 2.60 -3.55 7.08
C PRO A 35 3.99 -2.91 6.96
N GLU A 36 5.06 -3.70 6.79
CA GLU A 36 6.43 -3.22 6.60
C GLU A 36 6.60 -2.56 5.23
N ILE A 37 6.07 -3.17 4.17
CA ILE A 37 6.04 -2.55 2.83
C ILE A 37 5.25 -1.25 2.87
N ALA A 38 4.06 -1.24 3.49
CA ALA A 38 3.30 0.00 3.68
C ALA A 38 4.10 1.05 4.49
N ASN A 39 4.78 0.65 5.57
CA ASN A 39 5.58 1.55 6.39
C ASN A 39 6.76 2.17 5.62
N SER A 40 7.33 1.45 4.65
CA SER A 40 8.39 1.99 3.78
C SER A 40 7.91 3.16 2.90
N TYR A 41 6.60 3.33 2.75
CA TYR A 41 5.94 4.46 2.07
C TYR A 41 5.39 5.53 3.02
N ALA A 42 5.36 5.27 4.33
CA ALA A 42 4.66 6.14 5.27
C ALA A 42 5.30 7.52 5.43
N GLY A 43 6.52 7.76 4.94
CA GLY A 43 7.24 9.00 5.21
C GLY A 43 7.81 9.04 6.63
N ARG A 44 8.69 10.02 6.89
CA ARG A 44 9.32 10.24 8.19
C ARG A 44 9.45 11.75 8.45
N PRO A 45 9.40 12.20 9.72
CA PRO A 45 9.19 11.39 10.94
C PRO A 45 7.72 11.03 11.22
N ASP A 46 6.77 11.76 10.62
CA ASP A 46 5.34 11.68 10.98
C ASP A 46 4.54 10.62 10.22
N GLY A 47 5.22 9.62 9.66
CA GLY A 47 4.58 8.56 8.90
C GLY A 47 3.81 7.58 9.77
N ASN A 48 2.66 7.14 9.25
CA ASN A 48 1.81 6.15 9.87
C ASN A 48 1.39 5.05 8.88
N VAL A 49 1.08 3.88 9.44
CA VAL A 49 0.47 2.76 8.71
C VAL A 49 -0.98 2.62 9.14
N ILE A 50 -1.90 2.76 8.19
CA ILE A 50 -3.34 2.69 8.42
C ILE A 50 -3.82 1.29 8.02
N PRO A 51 -4.26 0.46 8.99
CA PRO A 51 -4.80 -0.85 8.73
C PRO A 51 -6.26 -0.76 8.29
N VAL A 52 -6.58 -1.38 7.16
CA VAL A 52 -7.92 -1.35 6.55
C VAL A 52 -8.34 -2.75 6.08
N LEU A 53 -9.60 -2.87 5.70
CA LEU A 53 -10.16 -4.08 5.12
C LEU A 53 -10.58 -3.77 3.67
N ALA A 54 -10.06 -4.55 2.73
CA ALA A 54 -10.36 -4.42 1.31
C ALA A 54 -11.25 -5.56 0.79
N ARG A 55 -12.29 -5.24 0.02
CA ARG A 55 -13.13 -6.20 -0.69
C ARG A 55 -12.61 -6.38 -2.12
N THR A 56 -11.83 -7.43 -2.34
CA THR A 56 -11.11 -7.68 -3.61
C THR A 56 -11.91 -8.45 -4.65
N ARG A 57 -13.15 -8.86 -4.35
CA ARG A 57 -13.99 -9.60 -5.30
C ARG A 57 -14.22 -8.77 -6.58
N GLY A 58 -13.80 -9.34 -7.70
CA GLY A 58 -13.92 -8.73 -9.03
C GLY A 58 -12.79 -7.77 -9.38
N PHE A 59 -11.70 -7.75 -8.61
CA PHE A 59 -10.47 -7.09 -9.02
C PHE A 59 -9.83 -7.91 -10.16
N ASP A 60 -9.13 -7.23 -11.05
CA ASP A 60 -8.19 -7.91 -11.94
C ASP A 60 -6.97 -8.35 -11.14
N GLU A 61 -6.18 -9.25 -11.71
CA GLU A 61 -5.01 -9.83 -11.04
C GLU A 61 -3.83 -9.93 -12.01
N ILE A 62 -2.67 -9.49 -11.56
CA ILE A 62 -1.40 -9.54 -12.29
C ILE A 62 -0.33 -10.11 -11.34
N ASP A 63 0.59 -10.93 -11.87
CA ASP A 63 1.70 -11.48 -11.11
C ASP A 63 3.02 -10.85 -11.59
N PHE A 64 3.84 -10.37 -10.65
CA PHE A 64 5.16 -9.80 -10.92
C PHE A 64 6.29 -10.80 -10.72
N GLU A 65 6.03 -12.00 -10.19
CA GLU A 65 7.02 -13.08 -10.02
C GLU A 65 8.27 -12.65 -9.23
N GLY A 66 8.11 -11.74 -8.29
CA GLY A 66 9.18 -11.17 -7.46
C GLY A 66 9.91 -9.98 -8.12
N ASN A 67 9.53 -9.58 -9.34
CA ASN A 67 10.18 -8.47 -10.03
C ASN A 67 9.86 -7.11 -9.41
N ASN A 68 10.72 -6.14 -9.75
CA ASN A 68 10.57 -4.76 -9.31
C ASN A 68 9.26 -4.15 -9.83
N TRP A 69 8.67 -3.22 -9.08
CA TRP A 69 7.41 -2.56 -9.40
C TRP A 69 7.39 -1.87 -10.78
N ASN A 70 8.55 -1.63 -11.40
CA ASN A 70 8.71 -1.05 -12.73
C ASN A 70 9.17 -2.06 -13.81
N GLN A 71 9.08 -3.36 -13.53
CA GLN A 71 9.63 -4.43 -14.39
C GLN A 71 8.64 -5.61 -14.47
N LEU A 72 7.49 -5.39 -15.10
CA LEU A 72 6.56 -6.49 -15.36
C LEU A 72 7.24 -7.63 -16.16
N PRO A 73 7.03 -8.90 -15.80
CA PRO A 73 7.49 -10.03 -16.62
C PRO A 73 6.96 -9.95 -18.06
N PRO A 74 7.77 -10.24 -19.09
CA PRO A 74 7.35 -10.10 -20.50
C PRO A 74 6.13 -10.92 -20.92
N GLN A 75 5.81 -11.99 -20.19
CA GLN A 75 4.71 -12.93 -20.46
C GLN A 75 3.58 -12.81 -19.42
N ALA A 76 3.52 -11.68 -18.70
CA ALA A 76 2.51 -11.49 -17.68
C ALA A 76 1.11 -11.41 -18.31
N ILE A 77 0.16 -12.12 -17.68
CA ILE A 77 -1.24 -12.16 -18.08
C ILE A 77 -2.06 -11.37 -17.09
N LEU A 78 -2.83 -10.39 -17.58
CA LEU A 78 -3.80 -9.68 -16.77
C LEU A 78 -5.07 -10.53 -16.68
N ARG A 79 -5.28 -11.17 -15.54
CA ARG A 79 -6.44 -12.03 -15.30
C ARG A 79 -7.64 -11.19 -14.94
N GLN A 80 -8.72 -11.33 -15.68
CA GLN A 80 -9.97 -10.63 -15.40
C GLN A 80 -11.12 -11.60 -15.24
N ARG A 81 -12.21 -11.12 -14.66
CA ARG A 81 -13.39 -11.95 -14.39
C ARG A 81 -14.01 -12.56 -15.65
N ASN A 82 -13.94 -11.85 -16.78
CA ASN A 82 -14.67 -12.17 -18.00
C ASN A 82 -13.77 -12.69 -19.14
N GLY A 83 -12.48 -12.90 -18.86
CA GLY A 83 -11.46 -13.25 -19.84
C GLY A 83 -10.10 -12.75 -19.38
N ASP A 84 -9.04 -13.42 -19.80
CA ASP A 84 -7.68 -12.98 -19.55
C ASP A 84 -7.21 -12.13 -20.74
N GLU A 85 -6.44 -11.08 -20.45
CA GLU A 85 -5.85 -10.20 -21.45
C GLU A 85 -4.33 -10.42 -21.46
N ASP A 86 -3.76 -10.56 -22.65
CA ASP A 86 -2.32 -10.55 -22.82
C ASP A 86 -1.84 -9.09 -22.72
N VAL A 87 -0.94 -8.80 -21.78
CA VAL A 87 -0.46 -7.43 -21.58
C VAL A 87 0.29 -6.92 -22.82
N SER A 88 0.86 -7.82 -23.63
CA SER A 88 1.54 -7.49 -24.88
C SER A 88 0.61 -6.93 -25.97
N ASP A 89 -0.71 -7.10 -25.84
CA ASP A 89 -1.69 -6.45 -26.72
C ASP A 89 -1.79 -4.92 -26.46
N TYR A 90 -1.31 -4.46 -25.30
CA TYR A 90 -1.40 -3.06 -24.86
C TYR A 90 -0.04 -2.35 -24.75
N PHE A 91 1.04 -3.11 -24.57
CA PHE A 91 2.39 -2.59 -24.34
C PHE A 91 3.41 -3.44 -25.08
N ASP A 92 4.54 -2.86 -25.47
CA ASP A 92 5.64 -3.65 -26.01
C ASP A 92 6.47 -4.22 -24.86
N THR A 93 6.01 -5.32 -24.27
CA THR A 93 6.56 -5.91 -23.04
C THR A 93 8.02 -6.39 -23.19
N MET A 94 8.56 -6.44 -24.40
CA MET A 94 9.96 -6.78 -24.66
C MET A 94 10.90 -5.57 -24.56
N TYR A 95 10.38 -4.36 -24.74
CA TYR A 95 11.18 -3.12 -24.79
C TYR A 95 10.77 -2.07 -23.74
N ASP A 96 9.56 -2.17 -23.20
CA ASP A 96 9.03 -1.22 -22.23
C ASP A 96 9.28 -1.67 -20.78
N ASP A 97 9.78 -0.77 -19.94
CA ASP A 97 9.74 -0.92 -18.49
C ASP A 97 8.32 -0.65 -17.99
N ILE A 98 7.48 -1.69 -17.97
CA ILE A 98 6.07 -1.58 -17.57
C ILE A 98 5.95 -1.64 -16.05
N SER A 99 5.32 -0.61 -15.47
CA SER A 99 5.14 -0.50 -14.02
C SER A 99 3.78 -0.98 -13.52
N THR A 100 3.69 -1.22 -12.22
CA THR A 100 2.43 -1.43 -11.50
C THR A 100 1.41 -0.32 -11.76
N ASN A 101 1.86 0.92 -11.95
CA ASN A 101 0.99 2.06 -12.27
C ASN A 101 0.40 1.94 -13.68
N ASP A 102 1.15 1.40 -14.64
CA ASP A 102 0.69 1.23 -16.03
C ASP A 102 -0.39 0.15 -16.10
N ILE A 103 -0.19 -0.96 -15.39
CA ILE A 103 -1.19 -2.01 -15.25
C ILE A 103 -2.40 -1.53 -14.45
N GLY A 104 -2.18 -0.75 -13.38
CA GLY A 104 -3.26 -0.10 -12.63
C GLY A 104 -4.15 0.77 -13.52
N ARG A 105 -3.53 1.58 -14.40
CA ARG A 105 -4.28 2.39 -15.38
C ARG A 105 -4.98 1.53 -16.43
N LEU A 106 -4.34 0.47 -16.93
CA LEU A 106 -4.97 -0.45 -17.88
C LEU A 106 -6.21 -1.10 -17.27
N SER A 107 -6.08 -1.76 -16.12
CA SER A 107 -7.19 -2.42 -15.41
C SER A 107 -8.33 -1.44 -15.10
N ARG A 108 -8.00 -0.21 -14.68
CA ARG A 108 -8.99 0.84 -14.47
C ARG A 108 -9.71 1.26 -15.77
N ARG A 109 -8.99 1.40 -16.90
CA ARG A 109 -9.60 1.68 -18.22
C ARG A 109 -10.51 0.55 -18.68
N LEU A 110 -10.17 -0.70 -18.37
CA LEU A 110 -10.99 -1.88 -18.65
C LEU A 110 -12.21 -2.02 -17.70
N GLY A 111 -12.36 -1.11 -16.74
CA GLY A 111 -13.55 -1.01 -15.90
C GLY A 111 -13.51 -1.85 -14.62
N ALA A 112 -12.34 -2.35 -14.24
CA ALA A 112 -12.19 -3.08 -12.98
C ALA A 112 -12.44 -2.13 -11.78
N PRO A 113 -12.93 -2.65 -10.63
CA PRO A 113 -13.04 -1.91 -9.37
C PRO A 113 -11.71 -1.83 -8.60
N GLY A 114 -10.69 -2.59 -9.01
CA GLY A 114 -9.36 -2.63 -8.42
C GLY A 114 -8.47 -3.65 -9.11
N LEU A 115 -7.19 -3.65 -8.75
CA LEU A 115 -6.15 -4.56 -9.23
C LEU A 115 -5.43 -5.20 -8.04
N LEU A 116 -5.31 -6.52 -8.05
CA LEU A 116 -4.40 -7.29 -7.22
C LEU A 116 -3.07 -7.44 -7.95
N ILE A 117 -1.98 -7.10 -7.27
CA ILE A 117 -0.62 -7.18 -7.77
C ILE A 117 0.11 -8.19 -6.89
N ASN A 118 0.33 -9.39 -7.42
CA ASN A 118 0.96 -10.46 -6.66
C ASN A 118 2.48 -10.39 -6.76
N ASP A 119 3.13 -10.76 -5.66
CA ASP A 119 4.57 -10.98 -5.57
C ASP A 119 5.41 -9.85 -6.20
N VAL A 120 5.15 -8.59 -5.83
CA VAL A 120 5.89 -7.44 -6.38
C VAL A 120 6.94 -6.93 -5.40
N ALA A 121 8.15 -6.69 -5.88
CA ALA A 121 9.21 -6.02 -5.13
C ALA A 121 9.00 -4.49 -5.14
N ASP A 122 8.24 -4.01 -4.15
CA ASP A 122 7.78 -2.62 -4.07
C ASP A 122 8.17 -1.96 -2.73
N ARG A 123 9.47 -1.80 -2.50
CA ARG A 123 9.99 -1.14 -1.30
C ARG A 123 10.04 0.38 -1.50
N GLY A 124 9.32 1.13 -0.66
CA GLY A 124 9.28 2.59 -0.69
C GLY A 124 10.58 3.26 -0.22
N GLY A 125 10.65 4.58 -0.37
CA GLY A 125 11.87 5.36 -0.10
C GLY A 125 12.32 5.40 1.37
N TYR A 126 11.49 4.96 2.31
CA TYR A 126 11.75 5.06 3.75
C TYR A 126 12.02 3.71 4.41
N VAL A 127 12.69 2.77 3.73
CA VAL A 127 13.07 1.45 4.30
C VAL A 127 13.92 1.54 5.57
N ARG A 128 14.75 2.59 5.71
CA ARG A 128 15.62 2.74 6.88
C ARG A 128 14.78 3.00 8.14
N GLY A 129 14.87 2.08 9.10
CA GLY A 129 14.14 2.16 10.37
C GLY A 129 12.74 1.53 10.35
N VAL A 130 12.37 0.81 9.29
CA VAL A 130 11.13 0.00 9.23
C VAL A 130 11.33 -1.39 9.86
N GLY A 131 12.57 -1.89 9.91
CA GLY A 131 12.88 -3.27 10.31
C GLY A 131 13.09 -4.16 9.08
N ASP A 132 12.79 -5.44 9.20
CA ASP A 132 12.92 -6.42 8.12
C ASP A 132 11.79 -6.25 7.09
N VAL A 133 12.04 -5.46 6.06
CA VAL A 133 11.11 -5.29 4.93
C VAL A 133 11.24 -6.48 3.99
N PRO A 134 10.17 -7.22 3.68
CA PRO A 134 10.24 -8.36 2.76
C PRO A 134 10.71 -7.92 1.37
N SER A 135 11.28 -8.86 0.59
CA SER A 135 11.74 -8.59 -0.78
C SER A 135 10.59 -8.28 -1.73
N SER A 136 9.46 -8.93 -1.53
CA SER A 136 8.23 -8.77 -2.28
C SER A 136 7.01 -8.97 -1.38
N ALA A 137 5.86 -8.49 -1.83
CA ALA A 137 4.57 -8.72 -1.17
C ALA A 137 3.42 -8.62 -2.19
N ASN A 138 2.23 -9.06 -1.79
CA ASN A 138 1.02 -8.76 -2.55
C ASN A 138 0.60 -7.33 -2.25
N ASN A 139 0.46 -6.53 -3.29
CA ASN A 139 -0.06 -5.17 -3.24
C ASN A 139 -1.41 -5.12 -3.97
N MET A 140 -2.13 -4.02 -3.79
CA MET A 140 -3.34 -3.76 -4.55
C MET A 140 -3.57 -2.28 -4.76
N MET A 141 -4.16 -1.98 -5.90
CA MET A 141 -4.65 -0.66 -6.25
C MET A 141 -6.18 -0.71 -6.26
N VAL A 142 -6.82 0.05 -5.37
CA VAL A 142 -8.27 0.10 -5.28
C VAL A 142 -8.79 1.32 -6.03
N PHE A 143 -9.65 1.11 -7.04
CA PHE A 143 -10.22 2.19 -7.86
C PHE A 143 -11.61 2.62 -7.37
N ASP A 144 -12.36 1.70 -6.76
CA ASP A 144 -13.64 1.95 -6.10
C ASP A 144 -13.45 2.06 -4.57
N PRO A 145 -13.47 3.27 -3.98
CA PRO A 145 -13.15 3.44 -2.56
C PRO A 145 -14.19 2.82 -1.62
N SER A 146 -15.41 2.51 -2.10
CA SER A 146 -16.41 1.74 -1.33
C SER A 146 -15.98 0.29 -1.04
N ARG A 147 -14.88 -0.15 -1.66
CA ARG A 147 -14.22 -1.43 -1.40
C ARG A 147 -13.29 -1.39 -0.19
N ILE A 148 -13.01 -0.20 0.37
CA ILE A 148 -12.15 -0.02 1.53
C ILE A 148 -13.00 0.37 2.71
N ARG A 149 -12.76 -0.24 3.86
CA ARG A 149 -13.32 0.19 5.14
C ARG A 149 -12.29 0.12 6.24
N SER A 150 -12.46 0.92 7.28
CA SER A 150 -11.64 0.83 8.49
C SER A 150 -11.79 -0.54 9.15
N ARG A 151 -10.68 -1.08 9.67
CA ARG A 151 -10.69 -2.32 10.48
C ARG A 151 -11.49 -2.14 11.79
N PHE A 152 -11.67 -0.91 12.24
CA PHE A 152 -12.36 -0.56 13.49
C PHE A 152 -13.79 -0.03 13.28
N ALA A 153 -14.25 0.10 12.03
CA ALA A 153 -15.62 0.50 11.75
C ALA A 153 -16.60 -0.57 12.25
N ALA A 154 -17.63 -0.15 12.98
CA ALA A 154 -18.77 -1.03 13.27
C ALA A 154 -19.52 -1.31 11.96
N PHE A 155 -19.94 -2.55 11.73
CA PHE A 155 -20.70 -2.88 10.53
C PHE A 155 -22.10 -2.25 10.61
N ASP A 156 -22.32 -1.17 9.86
CA ASP A 156 -23.64 -0.56 9.63
C ASP A 156 -24.09 -0.87 8.18
N PRO A 157 -25.09 -1.76 7.98
CA PRO A 157 -25.61 -2.09 6.65
C PRO A 157 -26.14 -0.89 5.86
N MET A 158 -26.57 0.18 6.54
CA MET A 158 -27.12 1.38 5.89
C MET A 158 -26.02 2.25 5.28
N ARG A 159 -24.78 2.15 5.76
CA ARG A 159 -23.62 2.94 5.29
C ARG A 159 -22.64 2.13 4.42
N ARG A 160 -23.07 0.95 3.95
CA ARG A 160 -22.24 -0.01 3.18
C ARG A 160 -21.61 0.51 1.88
N ASN A 161 -22.05 1.66 1.39
CA ASN A 161 -21.59 2.30 0.15
C ASN A 161 -20.71 3.53 0.42
N GLU A 162 -20.44 3.87 1.68
CA GLU A 162 -19.64 5.03 2.06
C GLU A 162 -18.17 4.63 2.29
N SER A 163 -17.24 5.49 1.88
CA SER A 163 -15.79 5.29 2.03
C SER A 163 -15.23 5.92 3.32
N ASP A 164 -16.10 6.26 4.28
CA ASP A 164 -15.75 6.95 5.52
C ASP A 164 -14.99 6.02 6.48
N LEU A 165 -13.74 6.36 6.78
CA LEU A 165 -12.89 5.59 7.69
C LEU A 165 -13.30 5.72 9.16
N LEU A 166 -14.13 6.72 9.49
CA LEU A 166 -14.51 7.11 10.84
C LEU A 166 -15.97 6.79 11.19
N ALA A 167 -16.67 6.00 10.37
CA ALA A 167 -18.04 5.55 10.64
C ALA A 167 -18.08 4.57 11.84
N LEU A 168 -17.88 5.11 13.05
CA LEU A 168 -18.17 4.49 14.33
C LEU A 168 -19.64 4.80 14.65
N ASN A 169 -20.41 3.77 14.98
CA ASN A 169 -21.81 3.91 15.37
C ASN A 169 -21.98 4.98 16.45
N GLY A 170 -22.74 6.03 16.10
CA GLY A 170 -23.45 6.96 16.99
C GLY A 170 -22.88 7.16 18.40
N GLN A 171 -21.91 8.04 18.54
CA GLN A 171 -21.81 8.86 19.75
C GLN A 171 -21.47 10.29 19.37
N LYS A 172 -22.52 11.12 19.24
CA LYS A 172 -22.41 12.55 19.49
C LYS A 172 -22.04 12.74 20.96
N THR A 173 -20.75 12.68 21.26
CA THR A 173 -20.15 13.37 22.42
C THR A 173 -18.89 14.03 21.92
N GLY A 174 -18.79 15.34 22.16
CA GLY A 174 -17.77 16.21 21.57
C GLY A 174 -16.33 15.78 21.85
N SER A 175 -15.44 16.40 21.09
CA SER A 175 -13.99 16.18 21.00
C SER A 175 -13.59 14.92 20.26
N GLY A 176 -13.42 15.09 18.94
CA GLY A 176 -12.51 14.28 18.15
C GLY A 176 -11.10 14.42 18.72
N LEU A 177 -10.71 13.47 19.54
CA LEU A 177 -9.33 13.19 19.88
C LEU A 177 -9.19 11.68 19.83
N LEU A 178 -8.52 11.20 18.79
CA LEU A 178 -7.81 9.94 18.85
C LEU A 178 -7.01 9.96 20.14
N ASN A 179 -7.27 9.03 21.06
CA ASN A 179 -6.43 8.88 22.24
C ASN A 179 -5.01 8.50 21.75
N PRO A 180 -3.99 9.37 21.88
CA PRO A 180 -2.66 9.12 21.35
C PRO A 180 -1.97 7.92 22.01
N GLU A 181 -2.52 7.40 23.10
CA GLU A 181 -2.05 6.16 23.76
C GLU A 181 -2.31 4.90 22.93
N ILE A 182 -3.39 4.83 22.14
CA ILE A 182 -3.72 3.62 21.36
C ILE A 182 -2.80 3.51 20.13
N THR A 183 -2.46 4.64 19.49
CA THR A 183 -1.55 4.66 18.33
C THR A 183 -0.09 4.40 18.74
N LYS A 184 0.33 4.85 19.94
CA LYS A 184 1.68 4.57 20.47
C LYS A 184 1.84 3.14 20.99
N ALA A 185 0.79 2.49 21.47
CA ALA A 185 0.87 1.15 22.06
C ALA A 185 1.16 0.05 21.01
N THR A 186 0.65 0.19 19.78
CA THR A 186 0.94 -0.76 18.69
C THR A 186 2.41 -0.73 18.24
N ASN A 187 3.08 0.42 18.32
CA ASN A 187 4.51 0.51 17.99
C ASN A 187 5.39 0.07 19.17
N ARG A 188 5.02 0.35 20.43
CA ARG A 188 5.84 -0.02 21.61
C ARG A 188 5.93 -1.54 21.86
N GLY A 189 5.01 -2.34 21.32
CA GLY A 189 5.02 -3.80 21.44
C GLY A 189 6.08 -4.52 20.60
N LEU A 190 6.61 -3.87 19.55
CA LEU A 190 7.62 -4.45 18.66
C LEU A 190 9.07 -4.12 19.07
N TYR A 191 9.29 -3.13 19.92
CA TYR A 191 10.64 -2.66 20.32
C TYR A 191 11.16 -3.25 21.65
N ARG A 192 10.43 -4.16 22.30
CA ARG A 192 10.77 -4.61 23.66
C ARG A 192 11.76 -5.77 23.74
N THR A 193 12.31 -6.23 22.61
CA THR A 193 13.30 -7.32 22.56
C THR A 193 14.64 -6.93 21.92
N MET A 194 14.92 -5.64 21.69
CA MET A 194 16.18 -5.18 21.08
C MET A 194 16.88 -4.07 21.88
N LEU A 195 16.81 -4.12 23.21
CA LEU A 195 17.50 -3.15 24.08
C LEU A 195 18.47 -3.77 25.10
N ASP A 196 18.83 -5.05 24.94
CA ASP A 196 19.85 -5.69 25.77
C ASP A 196 20.94 -6.32 24.90
N ASP A 197 21.64 -5.51 24.10
CA ASP A 197 22.99 -5.82 23.61
C ASP A 197 23.69 -4.49 23.27
N GLU A 198 24.30 -3.89 24.29
CA GLU A 198 25.37 -2.91 24.10
C GLU A 198 26.59 -3.59 23.45
N GLU A 199 27.42 -2.76 22.81
CA GLU A 199 28.81 -3.05 22.42
C GLU A 199 29.02 -3.64 21.01
N ASP A 200 29.06 -2.76 19.99
CA ASP A 200 30.30 -2.52 19.23
C ASP A 200 30.13 -1.33 18.26
N LYS A 201 31.07 -0.38 18.26
CA LYS A 201 31.10 0.76 17.32
C LYS A 201 32.30 0.63 16.40
N PRO A 202 32.13 0.49 15.07
CA PRO A 202 33.19 0.84 14.15
C PRO A 202 33.07 2.30 13.71
N SER A 203 34.14 3.03 13.97
CA SER A 203 34.49 4.36 13.46
C SER A 203 34.60 4.39 11.93
N PHE A 204 33.95 5.36 11.27
CA PHE A 204 34.18 5.67 9.86
C PHE A 204 35.20 6.82 9.74
N PRO A 205 36.35 6.65 9.07
CA PRO A 205 37.19 7.77 8.70
C PRO A 205 36.70 8.39 7.38
N TYR A 206 36.54 9.71 7.41
CA TYR A 206 36.40 10.58 6.25
C TYR A 206 37.63 10.46 5.33
N GLY A 207 37.40 10.42 4.01
CA GLY A 207 38.45 10.43 3.00
C GLY A 207 38.00 11.05 1.69
N LEU A 208 38.15 12.37 1.59
CA LEU A 208 38.25 13.14 0.34
C LEU A 208 39.38 12.60 -0.53
N ILE A 209 39.16 12.34 -1.83
CA ILE A 209 40.15 12.60 -2.89
C ILE A 209 39.40 12.90 -4.20
N GLY A 210 39.59 14.12 -4.72
CA GLY A 210 39.32 14.44 -6.12
C GLY A 210 40.57 14.24 -6.98
N LYS A 211 40.36 13.98 -8.26
CA LYS A 211 41.00 14.62 -9.41
C LYS A 211 40.08 14.48 -10.61
#